data_AF-A0A482YZM4-F1
#
_entry.id   AF-A0A482YZM4-F1
#
_cell.length_a   1.000
_cell.length_b   1.000
_cell.length_c   1.000
_cell.angle_alpha   90.00
_cell.angle_beta   90.00
_cell.angle_gamma   90.00
#
_symmetry.space_group_name_H-M   'P 1'
#
loop_
_entity.id
_entity.type
_entity.pdbx_description
1 polymer ?
#
loop_
_entity_poly.entity_id
_entity_poly.type
_entity_poly.pdbx_seq_one_letter_code
_entity_poly.pdbx_strand_id
1 'polypeptide(L)'
;MAKSKIIYEDRPIVYAKFDHPQSDDYIEYKSIIQIKDSGKQPVTIQLEFAGIPPFGPMPPEKHIIKAENLIELYVKLGRWLRKFGYVIR
;
A
#
# COMPACT_ATOMS: atom_id res chain seq x y z
N MET A 1 -17.13 24.14 -0.23
CA MET A 1 -17.08 22.67 -0.26
C MET A 1 -16.77 22.18 1.15
N ALA A 2 -17.65 21.36 1.74
CA ALA A 2 -17.38 20.80 3.06
C ALA A 2 -16.11 19.94 3.01
N LYS A 3 -15.24 20.03 4.03
CA LYS A 3 -14.10 19.12 4.14
C LYS A 3 -14.66 17.71 4.36
N SER A 4 -14.30 16.79 3.47
CA SER A 4 -14.65 15.36 3.58
C SER A 4 -14.22 14.83 4.94
N LYS A 5 -15.13 14.18 5.68
CA LYS A 5 -14.85 13.59 6.98
C LYS A 5 -14.28 12.18 6.82
N ILE A 6 -13.28 11.82 7.62
CA ILE A 6 -12.82 10.43 7.73
C ILE A 6 -13.83 9.67 8.57
N ILE A 7 -14.41 8.61 8.02
CA ILE A 7 -15.42 7.78 8.68
C ILE A 7 -14.84 6.46 9.20
N TYR A 8 -13.67 6.06 8.68
CA TYR A 8 -12.96 4.87 9.10
C TYR A 8 -11.45 5.08 8.91
N GLU A 9 -10.68 4.57 9.87
CA GLU A 9 -9.22 4.51 9.81
C GLU A 9 -8.76 3.14 10.32
N ASP A 10 -7.81 2.54 9.62
CA ASP A 10 -7.12 1.32 10.01
C ASP A 10 -5.61 1.47 9.77
N ARG A 11 -4.81 0.73 10.52
CA ARG A 11 -3.34 0.80 10.47
C ARG A 11 -2.70 -0.58 10.28
N PRO A 12 -2.99 -1.28 9.18
CA PRO A 12 -2.41 -2.60 8.95
C PRO A 12 -0.93 -2.48 8.56
N ILE A 13 -0.19 -3.56 8.79
CA ILE A 13 1.15 -3.74 8.21
C ILE A 13 0.96 -4.43 6.85
N VAL A 14 1.59 -3.89 5.82
CA VAL A 14 1.60 -4.50 4.48
C VAL A 14 2.91 -5.25 4.31
N TYR A 15 2.78 -6.57 4.08
CA TYR A 15 3.88 -7.46 3.76
C TYR A 15 3.87 -7.77 2.26
N ALA A 16 5.05 -7.73 1.63
CA ALA A 16 5.19 -8.16 0.25
C ALA A 16 6.48 -8.97 0.08
N LYS A 17 6.38 -10.14 -0.58
CA LYS A 17 7.51 -11.02 -0.87
C LYS A 17 8.06 -10.71 -2.26
N PHE A 18 9.38 -10.72 -2.41
CA PHE A 18 10.02 -10.65 -3.71
C PHE A 18 9.69 -11.92 -4.52
N ASP A 19 9.20 -11.73 -5.74
CA ASP A 19 8.70 -12.81 -6.60
C ASP A 19 9.86 -13.48 -7.35
N HIS A 20 10.71 -14.16 -6.59
CA HIS A 20 11.83 -14.94 -7.13
C HIS A 20 11.95 -16.29 -6.42
N PRO A 21 12.05 -17.42 -7.15
CA PRO A 21 12.04 -18.77 -6.55
C PRO A 21 13.17 -19.03 -5.53
N GLN A 22 14.27 -18.30 -5.64
CA GLN A 22 15.46 -18.44 -4.79
C GLN A 22 15.65 -17.29 -3.80
N SER A 23 14.65 -16.43 -3.62
CA SER A 23 14.72 -15.32 -2.67
C SER A 23 13.61 -15.44 -1.64
N ASP A 24 13.99 -15.24 -0.39
CA ASP A 24 13.07 -15.08 0.73
C ASP A 24 12.96 -13.62 1.18
N ASP A 25 13.41 -12.68 0.34
CA ASP A 25 13.35 -11.26 0.62
C ASP A 25 11.89 -10.81 0.74
N TYR A 26 11.65 -10.01 1.77
CA TYR A 26 10.37 -9.37 2.02
C TYR A 26 10.57 -7.90 2.36
N ILE A 27 9.53 -7.12 2.10
CA ILE A 27 9.45 -5.73 2.50
C ILE A 27 8.22 -5.49 3.35
N GLU A 28 8.35 -4.53 4.26
CA GLU A 28 7.32 -4.18 5.22
C GLU A 28 7.01 -2.68 5.13
N TYR A 29 5.73 -2.37 5.03
CA TYR A 29 5.22 -1.01 5.14
C TYR A 29 4.29 -0.89 6.32
N LYS A 30 4.56 0.09 7.18
CA LYS A 30 3.51 0.65 8.04
C LYS A 30 2.52 1.36 7.14
N SER A 31 1.24 1.12 7.35
CA SER A 31 0.22 1.73 6.52
C SER A 31 -0.90 2.37 7.32
N ILE A 32 -1.56 3.35 6.69
CA ILE A 32 -2.77 3.97 7.22
C ILE A 32 -3.80 3.95 6.10
N ILE A 33 -4.83 3.12 6.25
CA ILE A 33 -6.00 3.09 5.38
C ILE A 33 -7.04 4.05 5.95
N GLN A 34 -7.53 4.96 5.12
CA GLN A 34 -8.59 5.90 5.49
C GLN A 34 -9.71 5.83 4.47
N ILE A 35 -10.96 5.85 4.95
CA ILE A 35 -12.16 5.99 4.13
C ILE A 35 -12.83 7.31 4.48
N LYS A 36 -13.11 8.10 3.46
CA LYS A 36 -13.81 9.38 3.55
C LYS A 36 -15.29 9.22 3.20
N ASP A 37 -16.13 10.08 3.75
CA ASP A 37 -17.57 10.13 3.47
C ASP A 37 -17.92 10.59 2.05
N SER A 38 -16.97 11.25 1.37
CA SER A 38 -17.20 11.92 0.11
C SER A 38 -15.90 12.06 -0.70
N GLY A 39 -16.06 12.23 -2.02
CA GLY A 39 -14.96 12.39 -2.96
C GLY A 39 -14.90 11.25 -3.99
N LYS A 40 -14.30 11.54 -5.16
CA LYS A 40 -14.22 10.56 -6.27
C LYS A 40 -13.43 9.31 -5.91
N GLN A 41 -12.39 9.45 -5.08
CA GLN A 41 -11.56 8.35 -4.58
C GLN A 41 -11.47 8.45 -3.06
N PRO A 42 -12.52 8.00 -2.35
CA PRO A 42 -12.65 8.20 -0.91
C PRO A 42 -11.77 7.26 -0.09
N VAL A 43 -11.27 6.17 -0.69
CA VAL A 43 -10.40 5.20 -0.02
C VAL A 43 -8.95 5.51 -0.33
N THR A 44 -8.13 5.64 0.70
CA THR A 44 -6.71 5.94 0.56
C THR A 44 -5.87 5.05 1.45
N ILE A 45 -4.70 4.63 0.99
CA ILE A 45 -3.66 4.02 1.81
C ILE A 45 -2.39 4.86 1.71
N GLN A 46 -1.84 5.22 2.87
CA GLN A 46 -0.53 5.83 3.01
C GLN A 46 0.43 4.74 3.45
N LEU A 47 1.57 4.63 2.79
CA LEU A 47 2.59 3.62 3.02
C LEU A 47 3.87 4.32 3.45
N GLU A 48 4.46 3.84 4.53
CA GLU A 48 5.79 4.24 5.00
C GLU A 48 6.63 2.98 5.26
N PHE A 49 7.75 2.87 4.55
CA PHE A 49 8.65 1.74 4.64
C PHE A 49 9.19 1.62 6.06
N ALA A 50 9.10 0.42 6.62
CA ALA A 50 9.47 0.15 8.00
C ALA A 50 10.45 -1.03 8.14
N GLY A 51 10.80 -1.67 7.03
CA GLY A 51 11.68 -2.84 7.00
C GLY A 51 13.16 -2.50 6.83
N ILE A 52 13.97 -3.55 6.67
CA ILE A 52 15.36 -3.46 6.24
C ILE A 52 15.34 -3.36 4.71
N PRO A 53 16.10 -2.43 4.08
CA PRO A 53 16.20 -2.35 2.63
C PRO A 53 16.53 -3.73 2.02
N PRO A 54 15.72 -4.21 1.08
CA PRO A 54 15.95 -5.52 0.45
C PRO A 54 17.17 -5.47 -0.47
N PHE A 55 17.74 -6.63 -0.81
CA PHE A 55 18.76 -6.70 -1.85
C PHE A 55 18.17 -6.49 -3.25
N GLY A 56 16.88 -6.76 -3.43
CA GLY A 56 16.13 -6.49 -4.64
C GLY A 56 15.83 -5.01 -4.89
N PRO A 57 15.10 -4.68 -5.97
CA PRO A 57 14.67 -3.31 -6.26
C PRO A 57 13.92 -2.72 -5.06
N MET A 58 14.31 -1.52 -4.63
CA MET A 58 13.66 -0.85 -3.50
C MET A 58 12.48 0.00 -4.02
N PRO A 59 11.23 -0.28 -3.62
CA PRO A 59 10.14 0.65 -3.89
C PRO A 59 10.31 1.94 -3.06
N PRO A 60 9.62 3.04 -3.44
CA PRO A 60 9.66 4.28 -2.67
C PRO A 60 9.42 4.08 -1.17
N GLU A 61 10.19 4.79 -0.34
CA GLU A 61 10.02 4.78 1.12
C GLU A 61 8.61 5.23 1.53
N LYS A 62 8.06 6.20 0.79
CA LYS A 62 6.72 6.73 1.02
C LYS A 62 5.91 6.65 -0.26
N HIS A 63 4.68 6.16 -0.14
CA HIS A 63 3.76 6.12 -1.25
C HIS A 63 2.31 6.28 -0.81
N ILE A 64 1.48 6.88 -1.66
CA ILE A 64 0.05 7.07 -1.39
C ILE A 64 -0.73 6.54 -2.58
N ILE A 65 -1.69 5.66 -2.30
CA ILE A 65 -2.60 5.14 -3.30
C ILE A 65 -4.01 5.59 -2.95
N LYS A 66 -4.76 6.03 -3.97
CA LYS A 66 -6.16 6.44 -3.87
C LYS A 66 -7.02 5.55 -4.76
N ALA A 67 -8.20 5.20 -4.27
CA ALA A 67 -9.12 4.29 -4.92
C ALA A 67 -10.58 4.66 -4.63
N GLU A 68 -11.48 4.18 -5.48
CA GLU A 68 -12.92 4.35 -5.35
C GLU A 68 -13.49 3.45 -4.26
N ASN A 69 -12.90 2.26 -4.06
CA ASN A 69 -13.29 1.30 -3.05
C ASN A 69 -12.08 0.46 -2.56
N LEU A 70 -12.31 -0.36 -1.53
CA LEU A 70 -11.26 -1.15 -0.88
C LEU A 70 -10.66 -2.23 -1.81
N ILE A 71 -11.47 -2.86 -2.66
CA ILE A 71 -10.98 -3.89 -3.59
C ILE A 71 -10.01 -3.25 -4.61
N GLU A 72 -10.41 -2.13 -5.19
CA GLU A 72 -9.58 -1.40 -6.15
C GLU A 72 -8.29 -0.89 -5.50
N LEU A 73 -8.33 -0.52 -4.21
CA LEU A 73 -7.14 -0.17 -3.43
C LEU A 73 -6.11 -1.31 -3.41
N TYR A 74 -6.52 -2.52 -3.05
CA TYR A 74 -5.63 -3.68 -3.01
C TYR A 74 -5.13 -4.10 -4.40
N VAL A 75 -5.98 -3.98 -5.44
CA VAL A 75 -5.55 -4.21 -6.83
C VAL A 75 -4.47 -3.20 -7.24
N LYS A 76 -4.65 -1.91 -6.93
CA LYS A 76 -3.66 -0.86 -7.21
C LYS A 76 -2.37 -1.07 -6.41
N LEU A 77 -2.47 -1.44 -5.14
CA LEU A 77 -1.34 -1.78 -4.28
C LEU A 77 -0.53 -2.93 -4.87
N GLY A 78 -1.18 -4.04 -5.25
CA GLY A 78 -0.51 -5.18 -5.86
C GLY A 78 0.13 -4.84 -7.20
N ARG A 79 -0.54 -4.05 -8.05
CA ARG A 79 0.03 -3.57 -9.32
C ARG A 79 1.24 -2.66 -9.10
N TRP A 80 1.22 -1.82 -8.08
CA TRP A 80 2.35 -0.95 -7.74
C TRP A 80 3.55 -1.77 -7.24
N LEU A 81 3.34 -2.68 -6.29
CA LEU A 81 4.38 -3.58 -5.77
C LEU A 81 5.02 -4.43 -6.87
N ARG A 82 4.22 -4.94 -7.81
CA ARG A 82 4.71 -5.73 -8.95
C ARG A 82 5.68 -4.97 -9.86
N LYS A 83 5.62 -3.63 -9.91
CA LYS A 83 6.60 -2.82 -10.66
C LYS A 83 8.03 -2.99 -10.13
N PHE A 84 8.16 -3.42 -8.87
CA PHE A 84 9.42 -3.64 -8.19
C PHE A 84 9.71 -5.14 -7.98
N GLY A 85 8.88 -6.02 -8.55
CA GLY A 85 9.02 -7.46 -8.41
C GLY A 85 8.46 -8.04 -7.11
N TYR A 86 7.60 -7.33 -6.39
CA TYR A 86 7.00 -7.84 -5.15
C TYR A 86 5.53 -8.21 -5.33
N VAL A 87 5.09 -9.21 -4.58
CA VAL A 87 3.70 -9.68 -4.52
C VAL A 87 3.22 -9.66 -3.07
N ILE A 88 2.00 -9.17 -2.86
CA ILE A 88 1.35 -9.15 -1.54
C ILE A 88 1.20 -10.59 -1.03
N ARG A 89 1.56 -10.82 0.24
CA ARG A 89 1.42 -12.10 0.92
C ARG A 89 0.69 -11.93 2.25
#